data_AF-A0A367ZT82-F1
#
_entry.id   AF-A0A367ZT82-F1
#
_cell.length_a   1.000
_cell.length_b   1.000
_cell.length_c   1.000
_cell.angle_alpha   90.00
_cell.angle_beta   90.00
_cell.angle_gamma   90.00
#
_symmetry.space_group_name_H-M   'P 1'
#
loop_
_entity.id
_entity.type
_entity.pdbx_description
1 polymer ?
#
loop_
_entity_poly.entity_id
_entity_poly.type
_entity_poly.pdbx_seq_one_letter_code
_entity_poly.pdbx_strand_id
1 'polypeptide(L)'
;MCPACQELLAYARARLACCPFGSRKPTCARCPIHCYRPAMRERMREVMRTAGPRLLMVRPLLALGHGLDTLRPCPARPLRRR
;
A
#
# COMPACT_ATOMS: atom_id res chain seq x y z
N MET A 1 -5.59 -0.39 19.00
CA MET A 1 -5.99 -0.18 17.59
C MET A 1 -7.50 -0.39 17.46
N CYS A 2 -8.21 0.47 16.73
CA CYS A 2 -9.66 0.37 16.55
C CYS A 2 -10.07 -0.88 15.73
N PRO A 3 -11.29 -1.44 15.89
CA PRO A 3 -11.73 -2.63 15.15
C PRO A 3 -11.72 -2.41 13.62
N ALA A 4 -12.22 -1.27 13.14
CA ALA A 4 -12.16 -0.92 11.72
C ALA A 4 -10.71 -0.85 11.16
N CYS A 5 -9.77 -0.41 11.99
CA CYS A 5 -8.35 -0.35 11.66
C CYS A 5 -7.75 -1.75 11.52
N GLN A 6 -8.17 -2.68 12.39
CA GLN A 6 -7.75 -4.08 12.35
C GLN A 6 -8.31 -4.80 11.12
N GLU A 7 -9.57 -4.58 10.78
CA GLU A 7 -10.19 -5.13 9.57
C GLU A 7 -9.48 -4.64 8.30
N LEU A 8 -9.20 -3.34 8.22
CA LEU A 8 -8.49 -2.75 7.08
C LEU A 8 -7.08 -3.34 6.93
N LEU A 9 -6.38 -3.53 8.06
CA LEU A 9 -5.05 -4.14 8.09
C LEU A 9 -5.09 -5.63 7.70
N ALA A 10 -6.05 -6.39 8.22
CA ALA A 10 -6.25 -7.79 7.86
C ALA A 10 -6.55 -7.95 6.37
N TYR A 11 -7.43 -7.09 5.83
CA TYR A 11 -7.73 -7.05 4.39
C TYR A 11 -6.48 -6.75 3.55
N ALA A 12 -5.69 -5.75 3.94
CA ALA A 12 -4.45 -5.39 3.26
C ALA A 12 -3.45 -6.55 3.25
N ARG A 13 -3.26 -7.22 4.40
CA ARG A 13 -2.37 -8.38 4.54
C ARG A 13 -2.81 -9.54 3.65
N ALA A 14 -4.10 -9.88 3.64
CA ALA A 14 -4.64 -10.94 2.79
C ALA A 14 -4.37 -10.67 1.30
N ARG A 15 -4.50 -9.41 0.85
CA ARG A 15 -4.19 -9.01 -0.53
C ARG A 15 -2.70 -9.03 -0.84
N LEU A 16 -1.86 -8.65 0.11
CA LEU A 16 -0.40 -8.68 -0.05
C LEU A 16 0.14 -10.12 -0.13
N ALA A 17 -0.43 -11.05 0.64
CA ALA A 17 -0.06 -12.46 0.61
C ALA A 17 -0.25 -13.08 -0.78
N CYS A 18 -1.31 -12.69 -1.50
CA CYS A 18 -1.58 -13.17 -2.86
C CYS A 18 -1.00 -12.27 -3.96
N CYS A 19 -0.15 -11.29 -3.62
CA CYS A 19 0.34 -10.33 -4.60
C CYS A 19 1.44 -10.93 -5.48
N PRO A 20 1.29 -10.94 -6.82
CA PRO A 20 2.27 -11.56 -7.71
C PRO A 20 3.61 -10.81 -7.75
N PHE A 21 3.63 -9.54 -7.31
CA PHE A 21 4.83 -8.70 -7.32
C PHE A 21 5.72 -8.88 -6.07
N GLY A 22 5.19 -9.45 -4.98
CA GLY A 22 5.92 -9.67 -3.73
C GLY A 22 6.66 -8.42 -3.23
N SER A 23 7.94 -8.58 -2.90
CA SER A 23 8.84 -7.54 -2.39
C SER A 23 9.31 -6.52 -3.42
N ARG A 24 9.13 -6.79 -4.73
CA ARG A 24 9.50 -5.87 -5.81
C ARG A 24 8.41 -4.85 -6.13
N LYS A 25 7.28 -4.90 -5.42
CA LYS A 25 6.13 -4.03 -5.63
C LYS A 25 6.45 -2.59 -5.17
N PRO A 26 6.10 -1.56 -5.97
CA PRO A 26 6.08 -0.18 -5.46
C PRO A 26 4.85 0.02 -4.56
N THR A 27 4.54 1.27 -4.23
CA THR A 27 3.28 1.59 -3.55
C THR A 27 2.05 1.09 -4.32
N CYS A 28 1.03 0.63 -3.58
CA CYS A 28 -0.22 0.11 -4.16
C CYS A 28 -0.97 1.14 -5.02
N ALA A 29 -0.70 2.44 -4.84
CA ALA A 29 -1.30 3.52 -5.61
C ALA A 29 -0.89 3.51 -7.09
N ARG A 30 0.34 3.06 -7.40
CA ARG A 30 0.89 3.02 -8.77
C ARG A 30 0.95 1.63 -9.38
N CYS A 31 0.40 0.63 -8.68
CA CYS A 31 0.37 -0.74 -9.17
C CYS A 31 -0.60 -0.85 -10.36
N PRO A 32 -0.20 -1.46 -11.49
CA PRO A 32 -1.06 -1.65 -12.66
C PRO A 32 -2.22 -2.63 -12.38
N ILE A 33 -2.04 -3.51 -11.39
CA ILE A 33 -3.09 -4.41 -10.93
C ILE A 33 -3.82 -3.77 -9.75
N HIS A 34 -5.05 -3.32 -9.98
CA HIS A 34 -5.93 -2.81 -8.93
C HIS A 34 -6.59 -3.97 -8.17
N CYS A 35 -5.90 -4.45 -7.13
CA CYS A 35 -6.35 -5.59 -6.31
C CYS A 35 -7.28 -5.20 -5.14
N TYR A 36 -7.38 -3.90 -4.81
CA TYR A 36 -8.23 -3.40 -3.73
C TYR A 36 -9.61 -3.07 -4.25
N ARG A 37 -10.64 -3.42 -3.48
CA ARG A 37 -12.00 -2.92 -3.72
C ARG A 37 -12.00 -1.39 -3.63
N PRO A 38 -12.78 -0.67 -4.46
CA PRO A 38 -12.78 0.79 -4.50
C PRO A 38 -13.06 1.40 -3.10
N ALA A 39 -14.07 0.89 -2.39
CA ALA A 39 -14.39 1.32 -1.02
C ALA A 39 -13.23 1.13 -0.03
N MET A 40 -12.49 0.01 -0.11
CA MET A 40 -11.34 -0.23 0.77
C MET A 40 -10.15 0.65 0.40
N ARG A 41 -9.99 0.99 -0.88
CA ARG A 41 -8.95 1.91 -1.36
C ARG A 41 -9.19 3.32 -0.83
N GLU A 42 -10.43 3.79 -0.80
CA GLU A 42 -10.79 5.10 -0.23
C GLU A 42 -10.49 5.17 1.26
N ARG A 43 -10.90 4.15 2.02
CA ARG A 43 -10.55 4.05 3.45
C ARG A 43 -9.03 4.08 3.67
N MET A 44 -8.26 3.36 2.84
CA MET A 44 -6.79 3.39 2.92
C MET A 44 -6.23 4.79 2.63
N ARG A 45 -6.80 5.53 1.66
CA ARG A 45 -6.40 6.91 1.35
C ARG A 45 -6.68 7.86 2.50
N GLU A 46 -7.83 7.72 3.15
CA GLU A 46 -8.19 8.52 4.33
C GLU A 46 -7.22 8.29 5.49
N VAL A 47 -6.87 7.02 5.75
CA VAL A 47 -5.83 6.66 6.73
C VAL A 47 -4.49 7.27 6.33
N MET A 48 -4.06 7.17 5.07
CA MET A 48 -2.80 7.77 4.61
C MET A 48 -2.81 9.30 4.71
N ARG A 49 -3.94 9.96 4.47
CA ARG A 49 -4.09 11.42 4.59
C ARG A 49 -3.90 11.91 6.03
N THR A 50 -4.38 11.12 6.99
CA THR A 50 -4.31 11.46 8.42
C THR A 50 -3.00 11.00 9.07
N ALA A 51 -2.54 9.79 8.74
CA ALA A 51 -1.34 9.19 9.31
C ALA A 51 -0.04 9.62 8.61
N GLY A 52 -0.08 9.95 7.32
CA GLY A 52 1.07 10.40 6.53
C GLY A 52 1.82 11.59 7.14
N PRO A 53 1.17 12.75 7.40
CA PRO A 53 1.85 13.90 8.00
C PRO A 53 2.37 13.62 9.41
N ARG A 54 1.66 12.79 10.19
CA ARG A 54 2.12 12.36 11.52
C ARG A 54 3.36 11.48 11.45
N LEU A 55 3.46 10.63 10.44
CA LEU A 55 4.62 9.77 10.21
C LEU A 55 5.87 10.58 9.89
N LEU A 56 5.72 11.70 9.16
CA LEU A 56 6.81 12.63 8.88
C LEU A 56 7.36 13.26 10.17
N MET A 57 6.49 13.60 11.11
CA MET A 57 6.92 14.19 12.40
C MET A 57 7.63 13.18 13.31
N VAL A 58 7.16 11.94 13.38
CA VAL A 58 7.73 10.95 14.32
C VAL A 58 8.92 10.20 13.72
N ARG A 59 8.87 9.85 12.44
CA ARG A 59 9.91 9.06 11.75
C ARG A 59 10.14 9.60 10.34
N PRO A 60 10.85 10.74 10.21
CA PRO A 60 11.00 11.44 8.94
C PRO A 60 11.65 10.58 7.86
N LEU A 61 12.69 9.79 8.20
CA LEU A 61 13.35 8.90 7.24
C LEU A 61 12.39 7.86 6.64
N LEU A 62 11.51 7.28 7.46
CA LEU A 62 10.55 6.28 6.99
C LEU A 62 9.42 6.91 6.18
N ALA A 63 8.98 8.12 6.54
CA ALA A 63 8.03 8.90 5.75
C ALA A 63 8.61 9.29 4.38
N LEU A 64 9.88 9.72 4.33
CA LEU A 64 10.60 10.01 3.10
C LEU A 64 10.74 8.75 2.24
N GLY A 65 11.14 7.62 2.81
CA GLY A 65 11.19 6.33 2.11
C GLY A 65 9.84 5.94 1.51
N HIS A 66 8.75 6.09 2.26
CA HIS A 66 7.40 5.86 1.77
C HIS A 66 7.02 6.82 0.62
N GLY A 67 7.41 8.10 0.73
CA GLY A 67 7.25 9.08 -0.34
C GLY A 67 8.03 8.71 -1.60
N LEU A 68 9.29 8.30 -1.47
CA LEU A 68 10.11 7.83 -2.59
C LEU A 68 9.57 6.55 -3.22
N ASP A 69 8.98 5.65 -2.42
CA ASP A 69 8.27 4.46 -2.92
C ASP A 69 7.00 4.81 -3.69
N THR A 70 6.42 6.00 -3.48
CA THR A 70 5.41 6.52 -4.41
C THR A 70 6.04 6.79 -5.75
N LEU A 71 7.25 7.34 -5.82
CA LEU A 71 7.91 7.71 -7.08
C LEU A 71 8.39 6.50 -7.91
N ARG A 72 8.63 5.35 -7.27
CA ARG A 72 9.12 4.14 -7.94
C ARG A 72 8.12 3.59 -8.98
N PRO A 73 8.56 3.32 -10.22
CA PRO A 73 7.72 2.69 -11.23
C PRO A 73 7.44 1.23 -10.85
N CYS A 74 6.25 0.74 -11.20
CA CYS A 74 5.94 -0.67 -10.99
C CYS A 74 6.70 -1.52 -12.02
N PRO A 75 7.39 -2.60 -11.60
CA PRO A 75 7.95 -3.53 -12.57
C PRO A 75 6.84 -4.14 -13.42
N ALA A 76 7.20 -4.55 -14.64
CA ALA A 76 6.29 -5.24 -15.54
C ALA A 76 5.60 -6.41 -14.83
N ARG A 77 4.30 -6.59 -15.10
CA ARG A 77 3.50 -7.68 -14.56
C ARG A 77 4.26 -8.99 -14.77
N PRO A 78 4.55 -9.78 -13.73
CA PRO A 78 5.22 -11.05 -13.93
C PRO A 78 4.34 -11.89 -14.86
N LEU A 79 4.93 -12.36 -15.96
CA LEU A 79 4.27 -13.23 -16.91
C LEU A 79 3.73 -14.43 -16.13
N ARG A 80 2.46 -14.75 -16.34
CA ARG A 80 1.75 -15.84 -15.67
C ARG A 80 2.55 -17.12 -15.96
N ARG A 81 3.28 -17.65 -14.97
CA ARG A 81 3.88 -19.00 -15.10
C ARG A 81 2.70 -19.96 -15.20
N ARG A 82 2.53 -20.52 -16.41
CA ARG A 82 1.58 -21.60 -16.70
C ARG A 82 1.97 -22.83 -15.91
#